data_AF-A0A3L7A7X4-F1
#
_entry.id   AF-A0A3L7A7X4-F1
#
_cell.length_a   1.000
_cell.length_b   1.000
_cell.length_c   1.000
_cell.angle_alpha   90.00
_cell.angle_beta   90.00
_cell.angle_gamma   90.00
#
_symmetry.space_group_name_H-M   'P 1'
#
loop_
_entity.id
_entity.type
_entity.pdbx_description
1 polymer ?
#
loop_
_entity_poly.entity_id
_entity_poly.type
_entity_poly.pdbx_seq_one_letter_code
_entity_poly.pdbx_strand_id
1 'polypeptide(L)'
;MTRRTLVSIAILSVLLLSGCGVTPIASPPQEGEGTAPVARSKFQLDAMAAETVSVDDYRQSFARYSECLRVAGYSLDDRGETGQIIDYGVPEGAVDSGQDRECYEREFELVDRSWQLANRDSSAVIQLLIGCLVANQVEPQTTEDELYQQVIAAGIDPATCLSGASQ
;
A
#
# COMPACT_ATOMS: atom_id res chain seq x y z
N MET A 1 7.23 47.12 77.03
CA MET A 1 8.57 47.73 76.86
C MET A 1 9.28 46.85 75.84
N THR A 2 9.69 47.24 74.64
CA THR A 2 10.29 48.50 74.17
C THR A 2 10.11 48.59 72.64
N ARG A 3 9.82 49.79 72.11
CA ARG A 3 9.83 50.12 70.68
C ARG A 3 11.22 49.93 70.07
N ARG A 4 11.30 49.63 68.77
CA ARG A 4 12.14 50.38 67.81
C ARG A 4 11.72 50.13 66.37
N THR A 5 12.03 51.13 65.56
CA THR A 5 11.30 51.60 64.38
C THR A 5 12.12 51.32 63.11
N LEU A 6 11.40 51.00 62.03
CA LEU A 6 11.67 51.15 60.59
C LEU A 6 13.12 51.09 60.05
N VAL A 7 13.34 50.23 59.06
CA VAL A 7 14.03 50.61 57.81
C VAL A 7 13.31 49.94 56.63
N SER A 8 12.70 50.78 55.80
CA SER A 8 12.23 50.41 54.46
C SER A 8 13.42 50.31 53.51
N ILE A 9 13.55 49.21 52.78
CA ILE A 9 14.23 49.21 51.48
C ILE A 9 13.34 48.46 50.49
N ALA A 10 12.85 49.23 49.52
CA ALA A 10 12.16 48.76 48.35
C ALA A 10 13.14 48.02 47.43
N ILE A 11 12.76 46.84 46.95
CA ILE A 11 13.26 46.32 45.66
C ILE A 11 12.06 45.79 44.88
N LEU A 12 11.64 46.64 43.95
CA LEU A 12 10.73 46.37 42.85
C LEU A 12 11.39 45.35 41.91
N SER A 13 10.96 44.10 41.95
CA SER A 13 11.33 43.11 40.92
C SER A 13 10.08 42.78 40.12
N VAL A 14 9.94 43.49 39.00
CA VAL A 14 8.97 43.20 37.95
C VAL A 14 9.35 41.85 37.33
N LEU A 15 8.63 40.79 37.70
CA LEU A 15 8.67 39.53 36.97
C LEU A 15 7.92 39.75 35.66
N LEU A 16 8.70 39.98 34.60
CA LEU A 16 8.26 40.00 33.22
C LEU A 16 7.53 38.69 32.91
N LEU A 17 6.29 38.83 32.44
CA LEU A 17 5.51 37.75 31.88
C LEU A 17 6.30 37.14 30.70
N SER A 18 6.81 35.92 30.88
CA SER A 18 7.18 35.06 29.76
C SER A 18 5.89 34.68 29.04
N GLY A 19 5.53 35.48 28.03
CA GLY A 19 4.44 35.19 27.12
C GLY A 19 4.68 33.86 26.41
N CYS A 20 3.68 32.98 26.45
CA CYS A 20 3.58 31.87 25.52
C CYS A 20 3.44 32.45 24.11
N GLY A 21 4.55 32.54 23.38
CA GLY A 21 4.51 32.75 21.96
C GLY A 21 3.90 31.51 21.31
N VAL A 22 2.61 31.57 20.99
CA VAL A 22 2.02 30.69 19.98
C VAL A 22 2.79 30.98 18.69
N THR A 23 3.73 30.09 18.38
CA THR A 23 4.30 30.01 17.05
C THR A 23 3.14 29.63 16.13
N PRO A 24 2.82 30.39 15.07
CA PRO A 24 1.99 29.84 14.02
C PRO A 24 2.76 28.63 13.50
N ILE A 25 2.23 27.44 13.79
CA ILE A 25 2.65 26.23 13.10
C ILE A 25 2.43 26.58 11.63
N ALA A 26 3.54 26.73 10.90
CA ALA A 26 3.51 26.76 9.45
C ALA A 26 2.63 25.57 9.05
N SER A 27 1.52 25.86 8.38
CA SER A 27 0.61 24.82 7.91
C SER A 27 1.45 23.70 7.30
N PRO A 28 1.16 22.42 7.62
CA PRO A 28 1.79 21.33 6.88
C PRO A 28 1.64 21.64 5.38
N PRO A 29 2.64 21.33 4.54
CA PRO A 29 2.49 21.49 3.10
C PRO A 29 1.16 20.84 2.72
N GLN A 30 0.28 21.64 2.13
CA GLN A 30 -1.02 21.16 1.70
C GLN A 30 -0.75 19.98 0.78
N GLU A 31 -1.15 18.79 1.21
CA GLU A 31 -1.21 17.61 0.36
C GLU A 31 -1.96 18.00 -0.90
N GLY A 32 -1.40 17.56 -2.03
CA GLY A 32 -1.61 18.04 -3.38
C GLY A 32 -3.00 18.59 -3.69
N GLU A 33 -2.98 19.69 -4.45
CA GLU A 33 -4.02 20.06 -5.39
C GLU A 33 -4.63 18.78 -6.01
N GLY A 34 -5.80 18.39 -5.50
CA GLY A 34 -6.38 17.09 -5.79
C GLY A 34 -6.66 16.98 -7.28
N THR A 35 -5.84 16.21 -8.00
CA THR A 35 -6.17 15.79 -9.35
C THR A 35 -7.54 15.10 -9.28
N ALA A 36 -8.50 15.61 -10.04
CA ALA A 36 -9.83 15.03 -10.11
C ALA A 36 -9.74 13.51 -10.38
N PRO A 37 -10.66 12.69 -9.84
CA PRO A 37 -10.63 11.25 -10.06
C PRO A 37 -10.57 10.90 -11.55
N VAL A 38 -9.69 9.96 -11.92
CA VAL A 38 -9.62 9.47 -13.30
C VAL A 38 -10.90 8.71 -13.63
N ALA A 39 -11.56 9.10 -14.72
CA ALA A 39 -12.76 8.42 -15.20
C ALA A 39 -12.40 7.02 -15.70
N ARG A 40 -13.16 6.01 -15.25
CA ARG A 40 -13.00 4.61 -15.65
C ARG A 40 -13.49 4.38 -17.08
N SER A 41 -12.82 3.50 -17.81
CA SER A 41 -13.25 3.13 -19.15
C SER A 41 -14.53 2.32 -19.10
N LYS A 42 -15.35 2.44 -20.16
CA LYS A 42 -16.59 1.66 -20.27
C LYS A 42 -16.33 0.16 -20.18
N PHE A 43 -15.25 -0.33 -20.79
CA PHE A 43 -14.87 -1.74 -20.74
C PHE A 43 -14.65 -2.20 -19.29
N GLN A 44 -13.88 -1.45 -18.52
CA GLN A 44 -13.62 -1.79 -17.11
C GLN A 44 -14.92 -1.82 -16.30
N LEU A 45 -15.82 -0.85 -16.51
CA LEU A 45 -17.11 -0.81 -15.82
C LEU A 45 -18.03 -1.99 -16.21
N ASP A 46 -18.04 -2.38 -17.49
CA ASP A 46 -18.83 -3.52 -17.96
C ASP A 46 -18.30 -4.85 -17.41
N ALA A 47 -16.97 -5.04 -17.38
CA ALA A 47 -16.33 -6.21 -16.79
C ALA A 47 -16.66 -6.36 -15.29
N MET A 48 -16.81 -5.24 -14.59
CA MET A 48 -17.21 -5.21 -13.18
C MET A 48 -18.72 -5.41 -12.95
N ALA A 49 -19.55 -5.41 -13.99
CA ALA A 49 -20.98 -5.62 -13.84
C ALA A 49 -21.36 -7.11 -13.64
N ALA A 50 -20.45 -8.02 -13.98
CA ALA A 50 -20.60 -9.45 -13.70
C ALA A 50 -20.30 -9.76 -12.23
N GLU A 51 -20.86 -10.86 -11.70
CA GLU A 51 -20.57 -11.32 -10.33
C GLU A 51 -19.10 -11.70 -10.13
N THR A 52 -18.39 -12.04 -11.21
CA THR A 52 -16.97 -12.39 -11.19
C THR A 52 -16.33 -11.94 -12.49
N VAL A 53 -15.16 -11.30 -12.38
CA VAL A 53 -14.31 -10.95 -13.53
C VAL A 53 -13.81 -12.24 -14.18
N SER A 54 -14.01 -12.37 -15.50
CA SER A 54 -13.48 -13.50 -16.25
C SER A 54 -11.99 -13.32 -16.59
N VAL A 55 -11.29 -14.43 -16.90
CA VAL A 55 -9.88 -14.37 -17.35
C VAL A 55 -9.73 -13.52 -18.62
N ASP A 56 -10.73 -13.56 -19.50
CA ASP A 56 -10.72 -12.79 -20.74
C ASP A 56 -10.89 -11.30 -20.47
N ASP A 57 -11.71 -10.91 -19.48
CA ASP A 57 -11.86 -9.51 -19.06
C ASP A 57 -10.59 -9.00 -18.39
N TYR A 58 -9.94 -9.84 -17.58
CA TYR A 58 -8.65 -9.53 -16.94
C TYR A 58 -7.57 -9.25 -17.98
N ARG A 59 -7.35 -10.18 -18.92
CA ARG A 59 -6.36 -10.03 -19.99
C ARG A 59 -6.67 -8.88 -20.93
N GLN A 60 -7.94 -8.68 -21.30
CA GLN A 60 -8.34 -7.54 -22.13
C GLN A 60 -8.10 -6.22 -21.40
N SER A 61 -8.45 -6.12 -20.12
CA SER A 61 -8.20 -4.89 -19.35
C SER A 61 -6.71 -4.58 -19.24
N PHE A 62 -5.86 -5.60 -19.03
CA PHE A 62 -4.40 -5.43 -19.07
C PHE A 62 -3.91 -4.94 -20.44
N ALA A 63 -4.38 -5.56 -21.53
CA ALA A 63 -4.01 -5.15 -22.88
C ALA A 63 -4.39 -3.68 -23.17
N ARG A 64 -5.52 -3.20 -22.62
CA ARG A 64 -5.97 -1.81 -22.73
C ARG A 64 -5.09 -0.85 -21.92
N TYR A 65 -4.66 -1.25 -20.73
CA TYR A 65 -3.68 -0.50 -19.94
C TYR A 65 -2.33 -0.40 -20.66
N SER A 66 -1.82 -1.51 -21.19
CA SER A 66 -0.58 -1.55 -21.97
C SER A 66 -0.67 -0.64 -23.21
N GLU A 67 -1.78 -0.71 -23.95
CA GLU A 67 -2.03 0.16 -25.11
C GLU A 67 -2.13 1.64 -24.73
N CYS A 68 -2.78 1.95 -23.61
CA CYS A 68 -2.89 3.32 -23.09
C CYS A 68 -1.49 3.92 -22.82
N LEU A 69 -0.61 3.17 -22.17
CA LEU A 69 0.77 3.58 -21.95
C LEU A 69 1.53 3.72 -23.27
N ARG A 70 1.33 2.81 -24.21
CA ARG A 70 1.96 2.85 -25.53
C ARG A 70 1.58 4.12 -26.31
N VAL A 71 0.32 4.52 -26.25
CA VAL A 71 -0.14 5.80 -26.83
C VAL A 71 0.50 7.00 -26.15
N ALA A 72 0.77 6.92 -24.85
CA ALA A 72 1.50 7.94 -24.10
C ALA A 72 3.03 7.92 -24.32
N GLY A 73 3.54 6.99 -25.13
CA GLY A 73 4.97 6.87 -25.45
C GLY A 73 5.76 5.96 -24.52
N TYR A 74 5.09 5.20 -23.64
CA TYR A 74 5.72 4.25 -22.72
C TYR A 74 5.36 2.81 -23.08
N SER A 75 6.28 1.88 -22.89
CA SER A 75 5.99 0.44 -23.08
C SER A 75 6.29 -0.31 -21.79
N LEU A 76 5.38 -1.20 -21.41
CA LEU A 76 5.61 -2.10 -20.29
C LEU A 76 6.74 -3.09 -20.62
N ASP A 77 7.50 -3.45 -19.60
CA ASP A 77 8.42 -4.58 -19.62
C ASP A 77 7.60 -5.85 -19.40
N ASP A 78 7.23 -6.55 -20.47
CA ASP A 78 6.45 -7.79 -20.41
C ASP A 78 7.33 -8.96 -19.92
N ARG A 79 6.97 -9.55 -18.78
CA ARG A 79 7.68 -10.69 -18.16
C ARG A 79 6.90 -11.98 -18.29
N GLY A 80 5.78 -11.96 -19.02
CA GLY A 80 4.91 -13.08 -19.28
C GLY A 80 3.85 -13.32 -18.22
N GLU A 81 3.21 -14.49 -18.32
CA GLU A 81 2.17 -14.94 -17.40
C GLU A 81 2.67 -16.16 -16.63
N THR A 82 2.56 -16.14 -15.30
CA THR A 82 2.77 -17.32 -14.46
C THR A 82 1.43 -17.73 -13.85
N GLY A 83 0.89 -18.86 -14.31
CA GLY A 83 -0.44 -19.30 -13.94
C GLY A 83 -1.52 -18.34 -14.45
N GLN A 84 -2.14 -17.60 -13.53
CA GLN A 84 -3.19 -16.60 -13.81
C GLN A 84 -2.76 -15.17 -13.48
N ILE A 85 -1.47 -14.95 -13.22
CA ILE A 85 -0.89 -13.66 -12.88
C ILE A 85 -0.09 -13.17 -14.08
N ILE A 86 -0.35 -11.93 -14.48
CA ILE A 86 0.45 -11.22 -15.50
C ILE A 86 1.59 -10.50 -14.77
N ASP A 87 2.84 -10.83 -15.11
CA ASP A 87 4.03 -10.17 -14.57
C ASP A 87 4.54 -9.13 -15.58
N TYR A 88 4.78 -7.92 -15.09
CA TYR A 88 5.23 -6.80 -15.90
C TYR A 88 5.98 -5.75 -15.07
N GLY A 89 6.83 -4.99 -15.74
CA GLY A 89 7.48 -3.80 -15.20
C GLY A 89 6.90 -2.52 -15.80
N VAL A 90 6.66 -1.51 -14.96
CA VAL A 90 6.31 -0.17 -15.39
C VAL A 90 7.59 0.67 -15.52
N PRO A 91 7.87 1.31 -16.67
CA PRO A 91 9.05 2.15 -16.81
C PRO A 91 8.94 3.41 -15.94
N GLU A 92 10.05 3.82 -15.31
CA GLU A 92 10.11 4.97 -14.38
C GLU A 92 9.50 6.24 -14.97
N GLY A 93 9.77 6.54 -16.25
CA GLY A 93 9.19 7.71 -16.92
C GLY A 93 7.65 7.72 -16.99
N ALA A 94 6.99 6.55 -17.07
CA ALA A 94 5.53 6.47 -17.03
C ALA A 94 4.98 6.79 -15.64
N VAL A 95 5.71 6.38 -14.59
CA VAL A 95 5.41 6.68 -13.20
C VAL A 95 5.59 8.16 -12.92
N ASP A 96 6.76 8.72 -13.27
CA ASP A 96 7.12 10.12 -13.03
C ASP A 96 6.19 11.10 -13.75
N SER A 97 5.75 10.74 -14.96
CA SER A 97 4.80 11.56 -15.72
C SER A 97 3.34 11.41 -15.24
N GLY A 98 3.05 10.44 -14.38
CA GLY A 98 1.69 10.13 -13.91
C GLY A 98 0.84 9.34 -14.92
N GLN A 99 1.37 9.03 -16.10
CA GLN A 99 0.65 8.28 -17.14
C GLN A 99 0.37 6.83 -16.73
N ASP A 100 1.25 6.24 -15.91
CA ASP A 100 0.99 4.94 -15.29
C ASP A 100 -0.30 4.95 -14.49
N ARG A 101 -0.38 5.82 -13.47
CA ARG A 101 -1.56 5.99 -12.63
C ARG A 101 -2.80 6.27 -13.48
N GLU A 102 -2.72 7.21 -14.43
CA GLU A 102 -3.85 7.58 -15.26
C GLU A 102 -4.36 6.41 -16.11
N CYS A 103 -3.46 5.68 -16.78
CA CYS A 103 -3.82 4.54 -17.61
C CYS A 103 -4.31 3.35 -16.78
N TYR A 104 -3.66 3.08 -15.65
CA TYR A 104 -4.00 1.98 -14.77
C TYR A 104 -5.38 2.19 -14.14
N GLU A 105 -5.63 3.36 -13.54
CA GLU A 105 -6.94 3.71 -12.98
C GLU A 105 -8.03 3.64 -14.08
N ARG A 106 -7.77 4.22 -15.26
CA ARG A 106 -8.76 4.25 -16.34
C ARG A 106 -9.07 2.87 -16.92
N GLU A 107 -8.09 2.00 -17.13
CA GLU A 107 -8.29 0.79 -17.94
C GLU A 107 -8.26 -0.53 -17.17
N PHE A 108 -7.60 -0.63 -16.02
CA PHE A 108 -7.30 -1.93 -15.42
C PHE A 108 -7.57 -2.09 -13.91
N GLU A 109 -7.40 -1.06 -13.10
CA GLU A 109 -7.31 -1.18 -11.63
C GLU A 109 -8.47 -1.93 -10.94
N LEU A 110 -9.73 -1.69 -11.29
CA LEU A 110 -10.86 -2.38 -10.65
C LEU A 110 -10.89 -3.86 -11.03
N VAL A 111 -10.63 -4.15 -12.30
CA VAL A 111 -10.58 -5.52 -12.84
C VAL A 111 -9.42 -6.29 -12.22
N ASP A 112 -8.22 -5.70 -12.18
CA ASP A 112 -7.04 -6.29 -11.55
C ASP A 112 -7.26 -6.57 -10.06
N ARG A 113 -7.77 -5.59 -9.31
CA ARG A 113 -8.05 -5.77 -7.89
C ARG A 113 -9.08 -6.88 -7.65
N SER A 114 -10.16 -6.90 -8.42
CA SER A 114 -11.18 -7.95 -8.29
C SER A 114 -10.61 -9.32 -8.65
N TRP A 115 -9.82 -9.40 -9.71
CA TRP A 115 -9.15 -10.62 -10.15
C TRP A 115 -8.18 -11.14 -9.07
N GLN A 116 -7.32 -10.28 -8.53
CA GLN A 116 -6.37 -10.66 -7.47
C GLN A 116 -7.08 -11.11 -6.19
N LEU A 117 -8.21 -10.50 -5.84
CA LEU A 117 -8.99 -10.93 -4.67
C LEU A 117 -9.65 -12.30 -4.89
N ALA A 118 -10.21 -12.54 -6.08
CA ALA A 118 -10.88 -13.80 -6.41
C ALA A 118 -9.90 -14.96 -6.64
N ASN A 119 -8.69 -14.66 -7.12
CA ASN A 119 -7.68 -15.65 -7.47
C ASN A 119 -6.48 -15.64 -6.52
N ARG A 120 -6.62 -15.00 -5.34
CA ARG A 120 -5.70 -15.21 -4.23
C ARG A 120 -5.83 -16.67 -3.82
N ASP A 121 -4.74 -17.42 -3.88
CA ASP A 121 -4.74 -18.76 -3.32
C ASP A 121 -4.99 -18.64 -1.80
N SER A 122 -6.16 -19.13 -1.40
CA SER A 122 -6.67 -19.11 -0.02
C SER A 122 -6.85 -20.52 0.52
N SER A 123 -6.21 -21.51 -0.13
CA SER A 123 -6.26 -22.90 0.25
C SER A 123 -5.88 -23.07 1.73
N ALA A 124 -6.44 -24.12 2.35
CA ALA A 124 -6.12 -24.45 3.74
C ALA A 124 -4.60 -24.63 3.94
N VAL A 125 -3.90 -25.12 2.91
CA VAL A 125 -2.44 -25.25 2.86
C VAL A 125 -1.76 -23.89 2.99
N ILE A 126 -2.13 -22.89 2.18
CA ILE A 126 -1.57 -21.53 2.31
C ILE A 126 -1.85 -20.94 3.69
N GLN A 127 -3.07 -21.10 4.23
CA GLN A 127 -3.38 -20.56 5.55
C GLN A 127 -2.55 -21.21 6.66
N LEU A 128 -2.27 -22.51 6.55
CA LEU A 128 -1.38 -23.22 7.46
C LEU A 128 0.07 -22.72 7.35
N LEU A 129 0.57 -22.50 6.14
CA LEU A 129 1.92 -21.97 5.91
C LEU A 129 2.06 -20.52 6.44
N ILE A 130 1.09 -19.65 6.15
CA ILE A 130 1.03 -18.27 6.67
C ILE A 130 1.01 -18.28 8.20
N GLY A 131 0.11 -19.06 8.81
CA GLY A 131 0.01 -19.16 10.27
C GLY A 131 1.30 -19.66 10.91
N CYS A 132 1.96 -20.62 10.27
CA CYS A 132 3.24 -21.16 10.72
C CYS A 132 4.36 -20.10 10.69
N LEU A 133 4.46 -19.32 9.60
CA LEU A 133 5.45 -18.25 9.46
C LEU A 133 5.24 -17.15 10.50
N VAL A 134 3.99 -16.71 10.70
CA VAL A 134 3.65 -15.70 11.73
C VAL A 134 3.97 -16.19 13.13
N ALA A 135 3.66 -17.46 13.46
CA ALA A 135 3.99 -18.05 14.76
C ALA A 135 5.51 -18.09 15.03
N ASN A 136 6.32 -18.18 13.96
CA ASN A 136 7.78 -18.14 14.01
C ASN A 136 8.35 -16.74 13.74
N GLN A 137 7.53 -15.68 13.81
CA GLN A 137 7.94 -14.29 13.64
C GLN A 137 8.57 -13.98 12.27
N VAL A 138 8.14 -14.70 11.23
CA VAL A 138 8.51 -14.45 9.83
C VAL A 138 7.34 -13.81 9.10
N GLU A 139 7.58 -12.66 8.46
CA GLU A 139 6.56 -11.99 7.65
C GLU A 139 6.25 -12.82 6.38
N PRO A 140 5.00 -13.27 6.17
CA PRO A 140 4.66 -14.15 5.04
C PRO A 140 4.63 -13.43 3.69
N GLN A 141 5.07 -14.10 2.63
CA GLN A 141 4.86 -13.70 1.23
C GLN A 141 3.46 -14.08 0.74
N THR A 142 3.16 -13.79 -0.53
CA THR A 142 1.79 -13.86 -1.05
C THR A 142 1.50 -15.08 -1.93
N THR A 143 2.53 -15.80 -2.39
CA THR A 143 2.37 -16.99 -3.23
C THR A 143 2.71 -18.29 -2.48
N GLU A 144 2.09 -19.41 -2.85
CA GLU A 144 2.32 -20.72 -2.21
C GLU A 144 3.81 -21.11 -2.25
N ASP A 145 4.45 -20.98 -3.41
CA ASP A 145 5.86 -21.34 -3.61
C ASP A 145 6.77 -20.51 -2.69
N GLU A 146 6.55 -19.19 -2.60
CA GLU A 146 7.33 -18.33 -1.72
C GLU A 146 7.11 -18.66 -0.25
N LEU A 147 5.86 -18.92 0.16
CA LEU A 147 5.54 -19.34 1.52
C LEU A 147 6.26 -20.65 1.88
N TYR A 148 6.27 -21.63 0.97
CA TYR A 148 6.97 -22.90 1.18
C TYR A 148 8.49 -22.71 1.27
N GLN A 149 9.07 -21.86 0.42
CA GLN A 149 10.49 -21.52 0.49
C GLN A 149 10.84 -20.76 1.78
N GLN A 150 9.97 -19.86 2.25
CA GLN A 150 10.18 -19.15 3.52
C GLN A 150 10.22 -20.12 4.71
N VAL A 151 9.33 -21.12 4.73
CA VAL A 151 9.31 -22.14 5.77
C VAL A 151 10.66 -22.88 5.81
N ILE A 152 11.16 -23.32 4.64
CA ILE A 152 12.47 -24.01 4.55
C ILE A 152 13.62 -23.07 4.94
N ALA A 153 13.63 -21.85 4.43
CA ALA A 153 14.69 -20.88 4.69
C ALA A 153 14.77 -20.45 6.16
N ALA A 154 13.63 -20.44 6.87
CA ALA A 154 13.55 -20.21 8.31
C ALA A 154 13.96 -21.44 9.14
N GLY A 155 14.30 -22.57 8.50
CA GLY A 155 14.64 -23.83 9.18
C GLY A 155 13.44 -24.51 9.83
N ILE A 156 12.22 -24.16 9.40
CA ILE A 156 10.98 -24.74 9.89
C ILE A 156 10.68 -25.99 9.05
N ASP A 157 10.29 -27.09 9.71
CA ASP A 157 9.87 -28.30 9.01
C ASP A 157 8.48 -28.09 8.37
N PRO A 158 8.34 -28.17 7.03
CA PRO A 158 7.06 -27.99 6.37
C PRO A 158 5.98 -28.97 6.84
N ALA A 159 6.36 -30.20 7.22
CA ALA A 159 5.39 -31.18 7.71
C ALA A 159 4.72 -30.70 9.02
N THR A 160 5.46 -29.99 9.86
CA THR A 160 4.95 -29.41 11.11
C THR A 160 3.95 -28.27 10.85
N CYS A 161 4.23 -27.41 9.87
CA CYS A 161 3.29 -26.36 9.46
C CYS A 161 1.99 -26.96 8.89
N LEU A 162 2.13 -27.95 8.00
CA LEU A 162 1.01 -28.54 7.28
C LEU A 162 0.14 -29.48 8.14
N SER A 163 0.67 -29.99 9.25
CA SER A 163 -0.12 -30.79 10.21
C SER A 163 -0.93 -29.94 11.19
N GLY A 164 -0.80 -28.61 11.17
CA GLY A 164 -1.41 -27.70 12.16
C GLY A 164 -0.85 -27.90 13.58
N ALA A 165 0.32 -28.52 13.70
CA ALA A 165 0.97 -28.80 14.99
C ALA A 165 1.97 -27.70 15.33
N SER A 166 1.56 -26.44 15.27
CA SER A 166 2.33 -25.35 15.85
C SER A 166 2.24 -25.45 17.37
N GLN A 167 3.32 -25.92 18.00
CA GLN A 167 3.51 -25.98 19.46
C GLN A 167 3.70 -24.58 20.07
#